data_AF-A0A7S2CNF2-F1
#
_entry.id   AF-A0A7S2CNF2-F1
#
_cell.length_a   1.000
_cell.length_b   1.000
_cell.length_c   1.000
_cell.angle_alpha   90.00
_cell.angle_beta   90.00
_cell.angle_gamma   90.00
#
_symmetry.space_group_name_H-M   'P 1'
#
loop_
_entity.id
_entity.type
_entity.pdbx_description
1 polymer ?
#
loop_
_entity_poly.entity_id
_entity_poly.type
_entity_poly.pdbx_seq_one_letter_code
_entity_poly.pdbx_strand_id
1 'polypeptide(L)'
;KPIKDQVLGVSWADLIQLASATSIELMGGPKIPMKYGRVDGIPAAPAPPPFGLPDALPPFGGPSPQDPAAHLRYVFYKYGMDDKDIVTLSGAHTVGRAFKDRSGTVSEGYMNPTVYTTKGCPFAEKSETGGGRSWTK
;
A
#
# COMPACT_ATOMS: atom_id res chain seq x y z
N LYS A 1 1.68 18.66 -0.87
CA LYS A 1 2.40 19.91 -0.49
C LYS A 1 1.48 20.95 0.17
N PRO A 2 0.29 21.30 -0.37
CA PRO A 2 -0.55 22.38 0.17
C PRO A 2 -0.90 22.24 1.66
N ILE A 3 -1.16 21.01 2.13
CA ILE A 3 -1.53 20.77 3.54
C ILE A 3 -0.31 20.96 4.47
N LYS A 4 0.87 20.42 4.13
CA LYS A 4 2.06 20.53 4.98
C LYS A 4 2.45 21.99 5.25
N ASP A 5 2.30 22.83 4.24
CA ASP A 5 2.64 24.26 4.33
C ASP A 5 1.70 25.02 5.28
N GLN A 6 0.49 24.49 5.53
CA GLN A 6 -0.49 25.05 6.47
C GLN A 6 -0.35 24.50 7.91
N VAL A 7 0.30 23.34 8.10
CA VAL A 7 0.47 22.68 9.40
C VAL A 7 1.94 22.45 9.76
N LEU A 8 2.67 23.54 9.99
CA LEU A 8 4.12 23.51 10.24
C LEU A 8 4.53 22.62 11.43
N GLY A 9 3.69 22.50 12.46
CA GLY A 9 3.95 21.69 13.66
C GLY A 9 3.79 20.17 13.49
N VAL A 10 3.33 19.69 12.33
CA VAL A 10 3.19 18.26 12.03
C VAL A 10 4.34 17.83 11.12
N SER A 11 5.06 16.77 11.49
CA SER A 11 6.10 16.16 10.66
C SER A 11 5.51 15.54 9.40
N TRP A 12 6.28 15.41 8.32
CA TRP A 12 5.89 14.58 7.18
C TRP A 12 5.61 13.14 7.58
N ALA A 13 6.41 12.58 8.50
CA ALA A 13 6.24 11.21 8.98
C ALA A 13 4.84 10.96 9.61
N ASP A 14 4.34 11.91 10.40
CA ASP A 14 3.00 11.84 10.97
C ASP A 14 1.92 12.26 9.98
N LEU A 15 2.20 13.23 9.09
CA LEU A 15 1.23 13.68 8.09
C LEU A 15 0.84 12.55 7.13
N ILE A 16 1.80 11.72 6.69
CA ILE A 16 1.54 10.57 5.81
C ILE A 16 0.62 9.56 6.50
N GLN A 17 0.87 9.29 7.79
CA GLN A 17 0.08 8.35 8.56
C GLN A 17 -1.30 8.88 8.92
N LEU A 18 -1.41 10.17 9.27
CA LEU A 18 -2.67 10.85 9.48
C LEU A 18 -3.52 10.79 8.21
N ALA A 19 -2.95 11.10 7.04
CA ALA A 19 -3.66 11.02 5.77
C ALA A 19 -4.15 9.58 5.48
N SER A 20 -3.33 8.58 5.78
CA SER A 20 -3.69 7.17 5.60
C SER A 20 -4.85 6.76 6.51
N ALA A 21 -4.77 7.03 7.82
CA ALA A 21 -5.83 6.72 8.77
C ALA A 21 -7.13 7.48 8.48
N THR A 22 -7.02 8.75 8.10
CA THR A 22 -8.17 9.59 7.70
C THR A 22 -8.84 9.02 6.45
N SER A 23 -8.07 8.52 5.49
CA SER A 23 -8.63 7.90 4.27
C SER A 23 -9.44 6.66 4.60
N ILE A 24 -8.97 5.81 5.52
CA ILE A 24 -9.71 4.62 5.98
C ILE A 24 -11.04 5.03 6.64
N GLU A 25 -11.01 6.02 7.54
CA GLU A 25 -12.22 6.53 8.21
C GLU A 25 -13.23 7.12 7.21
N LEU A 26 -12.77 7.94 6.26
CA LEU A 26 -13.61 8.54 5.22
C LEU A 26 -14.25 7.51 4.27
N MET A 27 -13.62 6.34 4.09
CA MET A 27 -14.17 5.24 3.31
C MET A 27 -15.13 4.34 4.13
N GLY A 28 -15.46 4.73 5.37
CA GLY A 28 -16.33 3.98 6.27
C GLY A 28 -15.63 2.88 7.06
N GLY A 29 -14.29 2.84 7.04
CA GLY A 29 -13.49 1.97 7.88
C GLY A 29 -13.44 2.45 9.34
N PRO A 30 -12.82 1.66 10.23
CA PRO A 30 -12.72 2.02 11.65
C PRO A 30 -11.82 3.24 11.86
N LYS A 31 -12.13 4.00 12.91
CA LYS A 31 -11.22 5.03 13.40
C LYS A 31 -9.98 4.38 14.02
N ILE A 32 -8.83 4.58 13.41
CA ILE A 32 -7.55 4.04 13.88
C ILE A 32 -7.01 4.96 15.00
N PRO A 33 -6.71 4.45 16.21
CA PRO A 33 -6.20 5.26 17.32
C PRO A 33 -4.71 5.58 17.12
N MET A 34 -4.43 6.47 16.17
CA MET A 34 -3.07 6.86 15.81
C MET A 34 -2.36 7.57 16.95
N LYS A 35 -1.10 7.21 17.17
CA LYS A 35 -0.16 7.93 18.03
C LYS A 35 0.77 8.78 17.16
N TYR A 36 0.87 10.06 17.47
CA TYR A 36 1.72 11.04 16.79
C TYR A 36 2.95 11.36 17.65
N GLY A 37 3.92 12.05 17.05
CA GLY A 37 5.21 12.40 17.64
C GLY A 37 6.41 11.89 16.85
N ARG A 38 6.21 11.39 15.61
CA ARG A 38 7.34 11.00 14.75
C ARG A 38 8.05 12.25 14.29
N VAL A 39 9.37 12.28 14.41
CA VAL A 39 10.20 13.37 13.91
C VAL A 39 10.55 13.07 12.46
N ASP A 40 10.61 14.10 11.63
CA ASP A 40 11.09 13.95 10.26
C ASP A 40 12.54 13.47 10.27
N GLY A 41 12.80 12.40 9.52
CA GLY A 41 14.15 11.89 9.36
C GLY A 41 15.03 12.90 8.62
N ILE A 42 16.31 12.96 9.00
CA ILE A 42 17.31 13.61 8.16
C ILE A 42 17.42 12.77 6.88
N PRO A 43 17.44 13.38 5.68
CA PRO A 43 17.69 12.64 4.44
C PRO A 43 19.04 11.94 4.52
N ALA A 44 19.04 10.66 4.90
CA ALA A 44 20.18 9.77 4.74
C ALA A 44 20.14 9.18 3.32
N ALA A 45 21.27 8.67 2.84
CA ALA A 45 21.26 7.82 1.66
C ALA A 45 20.20 6.72 1.86
N PRO A 46 19.39 6.38 0.85
CA PRO A 46 18.37 5.37 0.97
C PRO A 46 19.00 4.08 1.49
N ALA A 47 18.75 3.75 2.75
CA ALA A 47 19.15 2.48 3.31
C ALA A 47 18.25 1.42 2.65
N PRO A 48 18.82 0.37 2.05
CA PRO A 48 18.00 -0.73 1.56
C PRO A 48 17.18 -1.24 2.75
N PRO A 49 15.86 -1.42 2.60
CA PRO A 49 15.05 -2.01 3.67
C PRO A 49 15.70 -3.33 4.06
N PRO A 50 15.80 -3.63 5.36
CA PRO A 50 16.59 -4.77 5.85
C PRO A 50 16.17 -6.10 5.20
N PHE A 51 14.91 -6.20 4.74
CA PHE A 51 14.31 -7.41 4.22
C PHE A 51 13.59 -7.28 2.86
N GLY A 52 13.59 -6.09 2.24
CA GLY A 52 12.88 -5.85 0.97
C GLY A 52 11.35 -5.78 1.08
N LEU A 53 10.68 -5.54 -0.05
CA LEU A 53 9.23 -5.70 -0.21
C LEU A 53 8.95 -6.97 -1.04
N PRO A 54 7.74 -7.55 -0.96
CA PRO A 54 7.37 -8.67 -1.82
C PRO A 54 7.35 -8.27 -3.30
N ASP A 55 7.85 -9.17 -4.15
CA ASP A 55 7.82 -9.10 -5.59
C ASP A 55 6.39 -9.28 -6.11
N ALA A 56 6.01 -8.46 -7.10
CA ALA A 56 4.67 -8.49 -7.68
C ALA A 56 4.45 -9.65 -8.67
N LEU A 57 5.51 -10.19 -9.28
CA LEU A 57 5.47 -11.24 -10.31
C LEU A 57 6.64 -12.23 -10.14
N PRO A 58 6.49 -13.49 -10.59
CA PRO A 58 7.59 -14.44 -10.61
C PRO A 58 8.66 -14.10 -11.66
N PRO A 59 9.90 -14.58 -11.52
CA PRO A 59 10.38 -15.43 -10.42
C PRO A 59 10.54 -14.62 -9.12
N PHE A 60 9.94 -15.11 -8.04
CA PHE A 60 9.96 -14.45 -6.74
C PHE A 60 11.30 -14.66 -6.02
N GLY A 61 11.74 -13.67 -5.25
CA GLY A 61 12.87 -13.81 -4.34
C GLY A 61 12.62 -14.84 -3.23
N GLY A 62 13.69 -15.43 -2.71
CA GLY A 62 13.61 -16.43 -1.64
C GLY A 62 13.64 -17.88 -2.14
N PRO A 63 13.19 -18.85 -1.32
CA PRO A 63 13.44 -20.27 -1.57
C PRO A 63 12.47 -20.91 -2.59
N SER A 64 11.39 -20.23 -2.97
CA SER A 64 10.31 -20.80 -3.78
C SER A 64 9.90 -19.84 -4.90
N PRO A 65 10.65 -19.79 -6.02
CA PRO A 65 10.50 -18.72 -7.02
C PRO A 65 9.20 -18.73 -7.81
N GLN A 66 8.41 -19.80 -7.73
CA GLN A 66 7.11 -19.96 -8.41
C GLN A 66 5.92 -20.01 -7.43
N ASP A 67 6.16 -19.94 -6.13
CA ASP A 67 5.10 -20.00 -5.11
C ASP A 67 4.88 -18.62 -4.46
N PRO A 68 3.79 -17.90 -4.80
CA PRO A 68 3.53 -16.59 -4.25
C PRO A 68 3.25 -16.63 -2.74
N ALA A 69 2.62 -17.69 -2.22
CA ALA A 69 2.29 -17.77 -0.79
C ALA A 69 3.56 -18.01 0.04
N ALA A 70 4.46 -18.88 -0.43
CA ALA A 70 5.77 -19.07 0.17
C ALA A 70 6.60 -17.79 0.14
N HIS A 71 6.56 -17.04 -0.98
CA HIS A 71 7.24 -15.75 -1.09
C HIS A 71 6.72 -14.70 -0.09
N LEU A 72 5.40 -14.55 0.03
CA LEU A 72 4.79 -13.62 1.00
C LEU A 72 5.24 -13.94 2.43
N ARG A 73 5.17 -15.21 2.86
CA ARG A 73 5.65 -15.62 4.18
C ARG A 73 7.14 -15.35 4.36
N TYR A 74 7.96 -15.67 3.36
CA TYR A 74 9.40 -15.44 3.39
C TYR A 74 9.78 -13.97 3.65
N VAL A 75 9.03 -13.02 3.09
CA VAL A 75 9.26 -11.59 3.31
C VAL A 75 8.64 -11.12 4.62
N PHE A 76 7.34 -11.34 4.83
CA PHE A 76 6.60 -10.78 5.96
C PHE A 76 7.00 -11.37 7.32
N TYR A 77 7.45 -12.63 7.38
CA TYR A 77 7.93 -13.21 8.63
C TYR A 77 9.19 -12.50 9.16
N LYS A 78 10.00 -11.88 8.28
CA LYS A 78 11.15 -11.06 8.68
C LYS A 78 10.74 -9.75 9.35
N TYR A 79 9.51 -9.30 9.09
CA TYR A 79 8.88 -8.16 9.74
C TYR A 79 8.08 -8.56 11.00
N GLY A 80 8.10 -9.84 11.38
CA GLY A 80 7.36 -10.34 12.55
C GLY A 80 5.85 -10.43 12.34
N MET A 81 5.38 -10.43 11.10
CA MET A 81 3.97 -10.57 10.74
C MET A 81 3.63 -12.03 10.49
N ASP A 82 2.53 -12.53 11.07
CA ASP A 82 2.06 -13.90 10.86
C ASP A 82 1.13 -14.03 9.64
N ASP A 83 0.61 -15.23 9.37
CA ASP A 83 -0.32 -15.48 8.27
C ASP A 83 -1.60 -14.62 8.35
N LYS A 84 -2.08 -14.33 9.56
CA LYS A 84 -3.27 -13.48 9.76
C LYS A 84 -2.95 -12.04 9.41
N ASP A 85 -1.79 -11.53 9.82
CA ASP A 85 -1.33 -10.19 9.48
C ASP A 85 -1.14 -10.03 7.97
N ILE A 86 -0.54 -11.02 7.30
CA ILE A 86 -0.33 -11.03 5.84
C ILE A 86 -1.67 -10.95 5.09
N VAL A 87 -2.64 -11.76 5.48
CA VAL A 87 -3.98 -11.76 4.87
C VAL A 87 -4.69 -10.43 5.14
N THR A 88 -4.62 -9.94 6.38
CA THR A 88 -5.25 -8.67 6.78
C THR A 88 -4.67 -7.49 5.98
N LEU A 89 -3.34 -7.41 5.87
CA LEU A 89 -2.66 -6.33 5.14
C LEU A 89 -2.92 -6.42 3.63
N SER A 90 -2.97 -7.64 3.07
CA SER A 90 -3.31 -7.86 1.66
C SER A 90 -4.72 -7.36 1.30
N GLY A 91 -5.61 -7.21 2.30
CA GLY A 91 -6.91 -6.56 2.16
C GLY A 91 -6.84 -5.09 1.72
N ALA A 92 -5.70 -4.40 1.88
CA ALA A 92 -5.51 -3.02 1.42
C ALA A 92 -5.72 -2.85 -0.10
N HIS A 93 -5.56 -3.92 -0.88
CA HIS A 93 -5.85 -3.94 -2.32
C HIS A 93 -7.35 -3.83 -2.67
N THR A 94 -8.24 -3.80 -1.67
CA THR A 94 -9.66 -3.48 -1.82
C THR A 94 -9.87 -2.05 -2.34
N VAL A 95 -8.92 -1.15 -2.08
CA VAL A 95 -8.99 0.26 -2.47
C VAL A 95 -7.88 0.63 -3.45
N GLY A 96 -8.14 1.60 -4.33
CA GLY A 96 -7.16 2.07 -5.31
C GLY A 96 -6.94 1.11 -6.49
N ARG A 97 -5.75 1.18 -7.08
CA ARG A 97 -5.29 0.36 -8.23
C ARG A 97 -3.79 0.51 -8.44
N ALA A 98 -3.20 -0.44 -9.16
CA ALA A 98 -1.82 -0.35 -9.64
C ALA A 98 -1.78 0.18 -11.07
N PHE A 99 -0.73 0.92 -11.41
CA PHE A 99 -0.52 1.49 -12.74
C PHE A 99 0.80 1.01 -13.32
N LYS A 100 0.84 0.74 -14.63
CA LYS A 100 2.02 0.11 -15.28
C LYS A 100 3.25 1.03 -15.29
N ASP A 101 3.04 2.33 -15.44
CA ASP A 101 4.09 3.36 -15.40
C ASP A 101 4.74 3.49 -14.01
N ARG A 102 4.07 3.03 -12.94
CA ARG A 102 4.58 3.06 -11.56
C ARG A 102 5.08 1.71 -11.06
N SER A 103 4.32 0.65 -11.37
CA SER A 103 4.59 -0.71 -10.87
C SER A 103 5.43 -1.56 -11.83
N GLY A 104 5.49 -1.19 -13.11
CA GLY A 104 6.11 -2.00 -14.17
C GLY A 104 5.34 -3.28 -14.56
N THR A 105 4.26 -3.64 -13.86
CA THR A 105 3.65 -4.97 -13.96
C THR A 105 2.24 -4.98 -14.55
N VAL A 106 1.29 -4.23 -13.97
CA VAL A 106 -0.13 -4.27 -14.35
C VAL A 106 -0.64 -2.88 -14.76
N SER A 107 -1.50 -2.80 -15.79
CA SER A 107 -2.01 -1.53 -16.34
C SER A 107 -2.97 -0.80 -15.42
N GLU A 108 -3.95 -1.50 -14.84
CA GLU A 108 -5.00 -0.92 -13.97
C GLU A 108 -5.33 -1.82 -12.76
N GLY A 109 -4.38 -2.65 -12.33
CA GLY A 109 -4.61 -3.73 -11.36
C GLY A 109 -5.23 -4.98 -11.99
N TYR A 110 -5.69 -5.91 -11.15
CA TYR A 110 -6.42 -7.09 -11.60
C TYR A 110 -7.90 -6.73 -11.84
N MET A 111 -8.46 -7.15 -12.97
CA MET A 111 -9.85 -6.91 -13.37
C MET A 111 -10.84 -7.42 -12.29
N ASN A 112 -11.90 -6.63 -12.00
CA ASN A 112 -13.02 -6.83 -11.05
C ASN A 112 -13.04 -5.79 -9.89
N PRO A 113 -13.57 -4.58 -10.14
CA PRO A 113 -13.59 -3.49 -9.15
C PRO A 113 -14.39 -3.84 -7.90
N THR A 114 -13.99 -3.23 -6.77
CA THR A 114 -14.78 -3.22 -5.53
C THR A 114 -15.73 -2.02 -5.55
N VAL A 115 -16.63 -1.93 -4.56
CA VAL A 115 -17.53 -0.76 -4.41
C VAL A 115 -16.76 0.56 -4.33
N TYR A 116 -15.50 0.55 -3.88
CA TYR A 116 -14.63 1.71 -3.75
C TYR A 116 -13.89 2.09 -5.03
N THR A 117 -13.90 1.22 -6.03
CA THR A 117 -13.04 1.34 -7.22
C THR A 117 -13.80 1.17 -8.53
N THR A 118 -15.13 1.27 -8.49
CA THR A 118 -16.03 1.22 -9.64
C THR A 118 -15.81 2.33 -10.66
N LYS A 119 -15.32 3.51 -10.22
CA LYS A 119 -15.03 4.66 -11.08
C LYS A 119 -13.55 4.72 -11.47
N GLY A 120 -13.26 5.44 -12.54
CA GLY A 120 -11.91 5.81 -12.94
C GLY A 120 -11.13 6.58 -11.86
N CYS A 121 -9.80 6.61 -11.99
CA CYS A 121 -8.95 7.40 -11.09
C CYS A 121 -8.96 8.88 -11.54
N PRO A 122 -9.46 9.83 -10.73
CA PRO A 122 -9.54 11.24 -11.12
C PRO A 122 -8.18 11.93 -11.27
N PHE A 123 -7.10 11.27 -10.83
CA PHE A 123 -5.73 11.79 -10.88
C PHE A 123 -4.84 11.08 -11.89
N ALA A 124 -5.35 10.07 -12.60
CA ALA A 124 -4.62 9.39 -13.66
C ALA A 124 -5.35 9.61 -14.98
N GLU A 125 -4.72 10.32 -15.92
CA GLU A 125 -5.29 10.73 -17.21
C GLU A 125 -5.80 9.57 -18.10
N LYS A 126 -5.52 8.31 -17.74
CA LYS A 126 -5.84 7.12 -18.54
C LYS A 126 -6.73 6.10 -17.82
N SER A 127 -7.18 6.38 -16.61
CA SER A 127 -7.99 5.41 -15.87
C SER A 127 -9.45 5.83 -15.89
N GLU A 128 -10.12 5.49 -16.98
CA GLU A 128 -11.55 5.73 -17.19
C GLU A 128 -12.42 4.55 -16.72
N THR A 129 -11.80 3.39 -16.48
CA THR A 129 -12.48 2.15 -16.08
C THR A 129 -12.42 1.93 -14.56
N GLY A 130 -13.26 1.03 -14.04
CA GLY A 130 -13.09 0.52 -12.68
C GLY A 130 -11.83 -0.34 -12.59
N GLY A 131 -11.07 -0.24 -11.49
CA GLY A 131 -9.81 -0.96 -11.29
C GLY A 131 -9.66 -1.51 -9.89
N GLY A 132 -8.59 -2.22 -9.58
CA GLY A 132 -8.37 -2.80 -8.24
C GLY A 132 -9.26 -4.01 -7.93
N ARG A 133 -8.76 -4.91 -7.08
CA ARG A 133 -9.44 -6.15 -6.69
C ARG A 133 -9.08 -6.49 -5.24
N SER A 134 -10.09 -6.77 -4.42
CA SER A 134 -9.87 -7.41 -3.13
C SER A 134 -9.29 -8.81 -3.34
N TRP A 135 -8.21 -9.15 -2.63
CA TRP A 135 -7.65 -10.51 -2.64
C TRP A 135 -8.54 -11.51 -1.90
N THR A 136 -9.45 -11.02 -1.06
CA THR A 136 -10.51 -11.81 -0.44
C THR A 136 -11.76 -11.72 -1.30
N LYS A 137 -12.33 -12.88 -1.68
CA LYS A 137 -13.62 -12.97 -2.36
C LYS A 137 -14.76 -12.63 -1.42
#